data_AF-A0AAE1JHB0-F1
#
_entry.id   AF-A0AAE1JHB0-F1
#
_cell.length_a   1.000
_cell.length_b   1.000
_cell.length_c   1.000
_cell.angle_alpha   90.00
_cell.angle_beta   90.00
_cell.angle_gamma   90.00
#
_symmetry.space_group_name_H-M   'P 1'
#
loop_
_entity.id
_entity.type
_entity.pdbx_description
1 polymer ?
#
loop_
_entity_poly.entity_id
_entity_poly.type
_entity_poly.pdbx_seq_one_letter_code
_entity_poly.pdbx_strand_id
1 'polypeptide(L)'
;MAQNSASDLLCSDDFFLSALFHADDDDNFDAPFTDDEFAKRLQFQETLYSSVTSKKPENDPQSSSSPLSSSSSSSLHLLPSSSSPHPALKMADICPTPKTEHLKHSDETDESWQVICEICAETKEASQMFTNQRCDHSFCSDCVTKHVATKIQENITEVACPGLDCKNVVGLDACRPWLPKDLLDRWDQALCEAMFLATPKFYCPFKDCSAMLLIEIEEDIREAECPFCHRLFCARCEVPWHPGVECEEFQRLNENEKERQDLIVRELAKEKKWKRCPNCKFYVEKDGGCLHITCRCKYEFCYGCGEQWTATHGGCQTN
;
A
#
# COMPACT_ATOMS: atom_id res chain seq x y z
N MET A 1 -21.27 57.41 -15.17
CA MET A 1 -21.23 58.26 -16.39
C MET A 1 -19.82 58.18 -16.96
N ALA A 2 -19.75 57.85 -18.25
CA ALA A 2 -18.66 57.98 -19.23
C ALA A 2 -17.26 57.38 -18.87
N GLN A 3 -16.72 56.38 -19.58
CA GLN A 3 -16.34 56.33 -21.03
C GLN A 3 -15.30 57.41 -21.35
N ASN A 4 -14.14 57.17 -21.97
CA ASN A 4 -13.84 56.34 -23.14
C ASN A 4 -12.29 56.23 -23.29
N SER A 5 -11.73 55.05 -23.67
CA SER A 5 -11.19 54.70 -25.01
C SER A 5 -9.85 55.40 -25.36
N ALA A 6 -8.84 54.87 -26.03
CA ALA A 6 -8.62 53.74 -26.95
C ALA A 6 -7.08 53.60 -27.07
N SER A 7 -6.50 52.39 -27.03
CA SER A 7 -6.12 51.55 -28.19
C SER A 7 -4.73 51.83 -28.78
N ASP A 8 -4.11 50.71 -29.21
CA ASP A 8 -2.96 50.52 -30.12
C ASP A 8 -1.58 50.41 -29.42
N LEU A 9 -0.95 49.23 -29.34
CA LEU A 9 -0.58 48.36 -30.46
C LEU A 9 -0.63 46.85 -30.12
N LEU A 10 -1.23 46.09 -31.06
CA LEU A 10 -1.21 44.62 -31.22
C LEU A 10 -0.15 44.18 -32.26
N CYS A 11 -0.03 42.85 -32.45
CA CYS A 11 0.74 42.04 -33.44
C CYS A 11 2.18 41.69 -33.04
N SER A 12 2.67 40.45 -33.00
CA SER A 12 2.21 39.11 -33.45
C SER A 12 3.00 38.07 -32.61
N ASP A 13 2.53 36.88 -32.22
CA ASP A 13 2.29 35.71 -33.07
C ASP A 13 1.39 34.69 -32.34
N ASP A 14 0.16 34.55 -32.83
CA ASP A 14 -0.75 33.43 -32.58
C ASP A 14 -0.45 32.30 -33.58
N PHE A 15 0.51 31.43 -33.28
CA PHE A 15 0.74 30.21 -34.08
C PHE A 15 1.17 28.97 -33.28
N PHE A 16 0.75 28.81 -32.01
CA PHE A 16 1.07 27.59 -31.26
C PHE A 16 -0.07 27.03 -30.40
N LEU A 17 -1.33 27.34 -30.73
CA LEU A 17 -2.46 26.91 -29.91
C LEU A 17 -3.70 26.46 -30.70
N SER A 18 -3.49 25.66 -31.75
CA SER A 18 -4.59 24.96 -32.46
C SER A 18 -4.28 23.49 -32.82
N ALA A 19 -3.43 22.79 -32.07
CA ALA A 19 -3.07 21.39 -32.38
C ALA A 19 -3.46 20.36 -31.30
N LEU A 20 -4.51 20.60 -30.49
CA LEU A 20 -4.91 19.64 -29.45
C LEU A 20 -6.41 19.35 -29.34
N PHE A 21 -7.25 19.80 -30.27
CA PHE A 21 -8.65 19.38 -30.31
C PHE A 21 -9.14 19.25 -31.75
N HIS A 22 -8.73 18.16 -32.42
CA HIS A 22 -9.58 17.51 -33.39
C HIS A 22 -9.80 16.08 -32.92
N ALA A 23 -11.04 15.85 -32.47
CA ALA A 23 -11.61 14.54 -32.28
C ALA A 23 -11.84 13.95 -33.67
N ASP A 24 -11.09 12.91 -34.00
CA ASP A 24 -11.51 11.92 -34.98
C ASP A 24 -11.91 10.68 -34.17
N ASP A 25 -13.21 10.41 -34.17
CA ASP A 25 -13.79 9.12 -33.85
C ASP A 25 -13.26 8.12 -34.88
N ASP A 26 -12.39 7.21 -34.47
CA ASP A 26 -12.22 5.92 -35.15
C ASP A 26 -11.73 4.88 -34.14
N ASP A 27 -12.52 3.82 -34.01
CA ASP A 27 -12.31 2.63 -33.21
C ASP A 27 -10.96 1.95 -33.55
N ASN A 28 -9.96 1.98 -32.64
CA ASN A 28 -8.99 0.90 -32.53
C ASN A 28 -8.21 0.90 -31.20
N PHE A 29 -8.59 -0.02 -30.31
CA PHE A 29 -7.76 -1.03 -29.65
C PHE A 29 -6.35 -0.65 -29.13
N ASP A 30 -6.17 -0.81 -27.81
CA ASP A 30 -4.90 -0.95 -27.06
C ASP A 30 -3.62 -1.09 -27.91
N ALA A 31 -2.92 0.02 -28.12
CA ALA A 31 -1.52 0.00 -28.54
C ALA A 31 -0.64 0.18 -27.28
N PRO A 32 0.21 -0.80 -26.93
CA PRO A 32 1.18 -0.63 -25.86
C PRO A 32 2.11 0.53 -26.22
N PHE A 33 2.37 1.43 -25.26
CA PHE A 33 3.41 2.45 -25.39
C PHE A 33 4.71 1.77 -25.87
N THR A 34 5.25 2.23 -27.00
CA THR A 34 6.47 1.65 -27.55
C THR A 34 7.66 1.94 -26.64
N ASP A 35 8.58 0.98 -26.50
CA ASP A 35 9.79 1.10 -25.67
C ASP A 35 10.62 2.36 -26.00
N ASP A 36 10.55 2.84 -27.25
CA ASP A 36 11.20 4.06 -27.71
C ASP A 36 10.62 5.33 -27.07
N GLU A 37 9.32 5.37 -26.80
CA GLU A 37 8.66 6.52 -26.17
C GLU A 37 8.96 6.56 -24.67
N PHE A 38 9.03 5.38 -24.04
CA PHE A 38 9.48 5.24 -22.66
C PHE A 38 10.95 5.66 -22.50
N ALA A 39 11.82 5.23 -23.41
CA ALA A 39 13.24 5.62 -23.41
C ALA A 39 13.42 7.14 -23.56
N LYS A 40 12.67 7.78 -24.46
CA LYS A 40 12.70 9.24 -24.63
C LYS A 40 12.25 9.98 -23.38
N ARG A 41 11.23 9.47 -22.68
CA ARG A 41 10.72 10.06 -21.43
C ARG A 41 11.73 9.95 -20.29
N LEU A 42 12.42 8.82 -20.18
CA LEU A 42 13.49 8.61 -19.21
C LEU A 42 14.68 9.55 -19.46
N GLN A 43 15.11 9.66 -20.72
CA GLN A 43 16.23 10.50 -21.12
C GLN A 43 15.96 12.00 -20.89
N PHE A 44 14.71 12.44 -21.07
CA PHE A 44 14.28 13.81 -20.74
C PHE A 44 14.35 14.06 -19.22
N GLN A 45 13.90 13.11 -18.41
CA GLN A 45 13.93 13.21 -16.95
C GLN A 45 15.37 13.24 -16.40
N GLU A 46 16.28 12.44 -16.98
CA GLU A 46 17.72 12.46 -16.66
C GLU A 46 18.37 13.81 -17.01
N THR A 47 18.00 14.39 -18.15
CA THR A 47 18.51 15.68 -18.61
C THR A 47 18.07 16.82 -17.67
N LEU A 48 16.83 16.79 -17.18
CA LEU A 48 16.34 17.74 -16.17
C LEU A 48 17.08 17.59 -14.84
N TYR A 49 17.34 16.35 -14.40
CA TYR A 49 18.07 16.10 -13.15
C TYR A 49 19.52 16.59 -13.22
N SER A 50 20.20 16.37 -14.35
CA SER A 50 21.56 16.87 -14.61
C SER A 50 21.65 18.41 -14.67
N SER A 51 20.56 19.06 -15.09
CA SER A 51 20.49 20.52 -15.14
C SER A 51 20.33 21.17 -13.76
N VAL A 52 19.75 20.46 -12.79
CA VAL A 52 19.55 20.94 -11.41
C VAL A 52 20.84 20.84 -10.58
N THR A 53 21.76 19.93 -10.92
CA THR A 53 23.02 19.73 -10.19
C THR A 53 24.16 20.65 -10.64
N SER A 54 24.00 21.42 -11.72
CA SER A 54 25.08 22.23 -12.32
C SER A 54 25.09 23.72 -11.94
N LYS A 55 24.48 24.14 -10.82
CA LYS A 55 24.60 25.52 -10.31
C LYS A 55 25.07 25.60 -8.86
N LYS A 56 26.39 25.51 -8.63
CA LYS A 56 27.10 26.27 -7.59
C LYS A 56 28.59 26.42 -7.95
N PRO A 57 29.20 27.62 -7.81
CA PRO A 57 30.59 27.85 -8.19
C PRO A 57 31.60 27.25 -7.20
N GLU A 58 32.78 26.99 -7.76
CA GLU A 58 33.96 26.32 -7.21
C GLU A 58 34.59 27.03 -5.99
N ASN A 59 34.98 26.24 -4.99
CA ASN A 59 36.22 26.42 -4.21
C ASN A 59 36.54 25.11 -3.46
N ASP A 60 37.68 24.52 -3.79
CA ASP A 60 38.28 23.25 -3.30
C ASP A 60 39.38 23.53 -2.24
N PRO A 61 40.05 22.53 -1.62
CA PRO A 61 39.66 21.13 -1.35
C PRO A 61 40.04 20.64 0.09
N GLN A 62 39.42 19.55 0.58
CA GLN A 62 40.11 18.27 0.96
C GLN A 62 39.27 17.33 1.87
N SER A 63 39.21 16.07 1.41
CA SER A 63 39.24 14.80 2.15
C SER A 63 37.95 14.00 2.50
N SER A 64 37.89 12.82 1.84
CA SER A 64 37.51 11.46 2.30
C SER A 64 36.05 11.02 2.52
N SER A 65 35.53 10.31 1.50
CA SER A 65 34.96 8.93 1.48
C SER A 65 33.85 8.45 2.46
N SER A 66 32.63 8.29 1.89
CA SER A 66 31.65 7.16 1.88
C SER A 66 31.16 6.45 3.16
N PRO A 67 29.99 5.72 3.17
CA PRO A 67 28.82 5.71 2.26
C PRO A 67 27.47 6.00 2.97
N LEU A 68 26.44 6.30 2.18
CA LEU A 68 25.04 6.47 2.61
C LEU A 68 24.35 5.11 2.81
N SER A 69 23.66 4.94 3.93
CA SER A 69 22.76 3.83 4.21
C SER A 69 21.42 4.03 3.49
N SER A 70 21.04 3.03 2.73
CA SER A 70 19.74 2.88 2.08
C SER A 70 18.62 2.64 3.11
N SER A 71 17.67 3.56 3.20
CA SER A 71 16.38 3.32 3.85
C SER A 71 15.39 2.87 2.77
N SER A 72 14.81 1.69 2.96
CA SER A 72 13.85 1.08 2.05
C SER A 72 12.54 1.88 2.04
N SER A 73 12.23 2.53 0.93
CA SER A 73 10.89 3.06 0.66
C SER A 73 9.98 1.90 0.25
N SER A 74 8.95 1.60 1.04
CA SER A 74 7.91 0.66 0.64
C SER A 74 6.89 1.37 -0.23
N SER A 75 6.89 1.04 -1.52
CA SER A 75 5.89 1.49 -2.48
C SER A 75 4.53 0.89 -2.14
N LEU A 76 3.51 1.74 -1.96
CA LEU A 76 2.12 1.29 -1.86
C LEU A 76 1.62 0.88 -3.25
N HIS A 77 1.21 -0.37 -3.40
CA HIS A 77 0.65 -0.88 -4.64
C HIS A 77 -0.83 -0.49 -4.78
N LEU A 78 -1.18 0.11 -5.92
CA LEU A 78 -2.53 0.05 -6.47
C LEU A 78 -2.75 -1.39 -6.98
N LEU A 79 -3.84 -2.03 -6.57
CA LEU A 79 -4.25 -3.34 -7.09
C LEU A 79 -4.45 -3.27 -8.61
N PRO A 80 -3.71 -4.04 -9.43
CA PRO A 80 -4.14 -4.40 -10.75
C PRO A 80 -5.05 -5.63 -10.65
N SER A 81 -6.14 -5.62 -11.39
CA SER A 81 -6.98 -6.78 -11.68
C SER A 81 -6.11 -7.95 -12.20
N SER A 82 -5.96 -9.01 -11.40
CA SER A 82 -5.15 -10.17 -11.76
C SER A 82 -5.95 -11.19 -12.57
N SER A 83 -5.58 -11.33 -13.84
CA SER A 83 -5.69 -12.57 -14.60
C SER A 83 -4.62 -13.56 -14.09
N SER A 84 -5.04 -14.73 -13.64
CA SER A 84 -4.18 -15.77 -13.07
C SER A 84 -3.30 -16.46 -14.14
N PRO A 85 -2.01 -16.70 -13.89
CA PRO A 85 -1.21 -17.64 -14.68
C PRO A 85 -1.27 -19.05 -14.06
N HIS A 86 -1.60 -20.05 -14.88
CA HIS A 86 -1.52 -21.46 -14.53
C HIS A 86 -0.07 -21.95 -14.49
N PRO A 87 0.35 -22.73 -13.48
CA PRO A 87 1.49 -23.63 -13.61
C PRO A 87 1.01 -25.05 -13.96
N ALA A 88 1.46 -25.55 -15.10
CA ALA A 88 1.38 -26.96 -15.48
C ALA A 88 2.41 -27.76 -14.67
N LEU A 89 1.96 -28.79 -13.94
CA LEU A 89 2.85 -29.85 -13.44
C LEU A 89 2.24 -31.24 -13.65
N LYS A 90 3.12 -32.13 -14.10
CA LYS A 90 2.88 -33.49 -14.59
C LYS A 90 2.68 -34.51 -13.47
N MET A 91 1.88 -35.51 -13.84
CA MET A 91 1.73 -36.89 -13.37
C MET A 91 2.85 -37.46 -12.48
N ALA A 92 2.42 -38.08 -11.38
CA ALA A 92 3.08 -39.25 -10.79
C ALA A 92 2.02 -40.12 -10.07
N ASP A 93 2.03 -41.40 -10.42
CA ASP A 93 1.18 -42.48 -9.88
C ASP A 93 1.38 -42.70 -8.36
N ILE A 94 0.33 -43.20 -7.70
CA ILE A 94 0.31 -44.42 -6.84
C ILE A 94 -1.02 -44.44 -6.06
N CYS A 95 -1.88 -45.41 -6.39
CA CYS A 95 -3.05 -45.83 -5.61
C CYS A 95 -2.68 -47.03 -4.73
N PRO A 96 -3.30 -47.18 -3.54
CA PRO A 96 -3.59 -48.48 -2.97
C PRO A 96 -5.10 -48.80 -3.08
N THR A 97 -5.41 -49.93 -3.71
CA THR A 97 -6.75 -50.54 -3.76
C THR A 97 -7.05 -51.35 -2.49
N PRO A 98 -8.33 -51.55 -2.16
CA PRO A 98 -8.78 -52.83 -1.62
C PRO A 98 -9.70 -53.55 -2.62
N LYS A 99 -9.56 -54.88 -2.61
CA LYS A 99 -10.15 -55.87 -3.50
C LYS A 99 -11.63 -56.09 -3.18
N THR A 100 -12.48 -56.17 -4.21
CA THR A 100 -13.60 -57.12 -4.21
C THR A 100 -13.93 -57.59 -5.64
N GLU A 101 -13.53 -58.84 -5.86
CA GLU A 101 -14.10 -59.94 -6.64
C GLU A 101 -15.04 -59.67 -7.85
N HIS A 102 -14.70 -60.40 -8.91
CA HIS A 102 -15.13 -60.26 -10.30
C HIS A 102 -16.28 -61.23 -10.60
N LEU A 103 -17.41 -60.73 -11.13
CA LEU A 103 -18.37 -61.54 -11.88
C LEU A 103 -18.69 -60.81 -13.18
N LYS A 104 -18.27 -61.42 -14.29
CA LYS A 104 -18.54 -60.96 -15.66
C LYS A 104 -19.99 -61.23 -16.01
N HIS A 105 -20.71 -60.20 -16.40
CA HIS A 105 -21.65 -60.32 -17.51
C HIS A 105 -21.69 -59.01 -18.31
N SER A 106 -21.65 -59.18 -19.62
CA SER A 106 -21.76 -58.18 -20.67
C SER A 106 -23.14 -57.51 -20.67
N ASP A 107 -23.18 -56.19 -20.62
CA ASP A 107 -24.04 -55.36 -21.48
C ASP A 107 -23.54 -53.91 -21.46
N GLU A 108 -23.56 -53.26 -22.63
CA GLU A 108 -23.32 -51.83 -22.77
C GLU A 108 -24.50 -51.05 -22.20
N THR A 109 -24.35 -50.50 -21.01
CA THR A 109 -25.16 -49.39 -20.52
C THR A 109 -24.26 -48.42 -19.78
N ASP A 110 -24.23 -47.19 -20.27
CA ASP A 110 -23.73 -46.00 -19.56
C ASP A 110 -24.52 -45.86 -18.24
N GLU A 111 -24.07 -46.56 -17.19
CA GLU A 111 -24.69 -46.45 -15.86
C GLU A 111 -24.31 -45.10 -15.28
N SER A 112 -25.18 -44.11 -15.52
CA SER A 112 -25.14 -42.83 -14.82
C SER A 112 -25.29 -43.08 -13.32
N TRP A 113 -24.22 -42.80 -12.57
CA TRP A 113 -24.25 -42.89 -11.11
C TRP A 113 -25.20 -41.82 -10.59
N GLN A 114 -26.35 -42.27 -10.09
CA GLN A 114 -27.43 -41.44 -9.59
C GLN A 114 -27.27 -41.23 -8.08
N VAL A 115 -27.35 -39.99 -7.63
CA VAL A 115 -27.20 -39.58 -6.23
C VAL A 115 -28.43 -38.78 -5.79
N ILE A 116 -28.86 -38.96 -4.54
CA ILE A 116 -30.02 -38.25 -3.98
C ILE A 116 -29.56 -36.95 -3.32
N CYS A 117 -30.20 -35.84 -3.66
CA CYS A 117 -29.97 -34.54 -3.01
C CYS A 117 -30.64 -34.48 -1.64
N GLU A 118 -29.91 -34.10 -0.59
CA GLU A 118 -30.42 -34.01 0.78
C GLU A 118 -31.43 -32.87 1.01
N ILE A 119 -31.49 -31.87 0.12
CA ILE A 119 -32.42 -30.72 0.25
C ILE A 119 -33.76 -30.99 -0.43
N CYS A 120 -33.75 -31.40 -1.70
CA CYS A 120 -34.99 -31.63 -2.47
C CYS A 120 -35.44 -33.09 -2.48
N ALA A 121 -34.63 -34.02 -1.97
CA ALA A 121 -34.86 -35.47 -2.00
C ALA A 121 -35.05 -36.06 -3.42
N GLU A 122 -34.60 -35.34 -4.46
CA GLU A 122 -34.63 -35.81 -5.85
C GLU A 122 -33.34 -36.54 -6.21
N THR A 123 -33.47 -37.57 -7.03
CA THR A 123 -32.35 -38.27 -7.66
C THR A 123 -31.79 -37.45 -8.82
N LYS A 124 -30.47 -37.25 -8.85
CA LYS A 124 -29.75 -36.48 -9.85
C LYS A 124 -28.55 -37.26 -10.38
N GLU A 125 -28.12 -36.94 -11.58
CA GLU A 125 -26.86 -37.45 -12.13
C GLU A 125 -25.67 -36.88 -11.34
N ALA A 126 -24.57 -37.62 -11.25
CA ALA A 126 -23.34 -37.12 -10.62
C ALA A 126 -22.85 -35.78 -11.19
N SER A 127 -23.11 -35.52 -12.49
CA SER A 127 -22.82 -34.26 -13.18
C SER A 127 -23.66 -33.08 -12.68
N GLN A 128 -24.76 -33.30 -11.96
CA GLN A 128 -25.65 -32.26 -11.44
C GLN A 128 -25.49 -32.09 -9.92
N MET A 129 -24.58 -32.86 -9.31
CA MET A 129 -24.29 -32.80 -7.89
C MET A 129 -23.15 -31.82 -7.62
N PHE A 130 -23.34 -31.01 -6.59
CA PHE A 130 -22.33 -30.13 -6.06
C PHE A 130 -21.44 -30.89 -5.07
N THR A 131 -20.12 -30.72 -5.21
CA THR A 131 -19.15 -31.32 -4.29
C THR A 131 -18.43 -30.23 -3.51
N ASN A 132 -18.55 -30.26 -2.19
CA ASN A 132 -17.71 -29.45 -1.32
C ASN A 132 -16.44 -30.23 -0.95
N GLN A 133 -15.26 -29.66 -1.14
CA GLN A 133 -14.00 -30.31 -0.75
C GLN A 133 -13.83 -30.43 0.76
N ARG A 134 -14.68 -29.76 1.55
CA ARG A 134 -14.57 -29.67 3.02
C ARG A 134 -15.60 -30.52 3.77
N CYS A 135 -16.57 -31.14 3.09
CA CYS A 135 -17.54 -32.06 3.70
C CYS A 135 -18.22 -32.97 2.67
N ASP A 136 -18.74 -34.11 3.11
CA ASP A 136 -19.33 -35.15 2.24
C ASP A 136 -20.83 -35.01 1.99
N HIS A 137 -21.44 -33.87 2.37
CA HIS A 137 -22.88 -33.64 2.16
C HIS A 137 -23.23 -33.49 0.68
N SER A 138 -24.33 -34.13 0.28
CA SER A 138 -24.71 -34.28 -1.13
C SER A 138 -25.90 -33.40 -1.50
N PHE A 139 -25.66 -32.37 -2.30
CA PHE A 139 -26.68 -31.45 -2.79
C PHE A 139 -26.62 -31.30 -4.30
N CYS A 140 -27.76 -31.14 -4.97
CA CYS A 140 -27.77 -30.78 -6.37
C CYS A 140 -27.38 -29.31 -6.56
N SER A 141 -26.82 -28.99 -7.73
CA SER A 141 -26.41 -27.63 -8.10
C SER A 141 -27.56 -26.63 -7.94
N ASP A 142 -28.78 -26.96 -8.35
CA ASP A 142 -29.96 -26.10 -8.21
C ASP A 142 -30.24 -25.70 -6.75
N CYS A 143 -30.13 -26.65 -5.83
CA CYS A 143 -30.37 -26.39 -4.41
C CYS A 143 -29.27 -25.53 -3.79
N VAL A 144 -28.01 -25.79 -4.15
CA VAL A 144 -26.87 -24.96 -3.71
C VAL A 144 -26.97 -23.55 -4.28
N THR A 145 -27.31 -23.40 -5.56
CA THR A 145 -27.51 -22.10 -6.20
C THR A 145 -28.60 -21.29 -5.50
N LYS A 146 -29.74 -21.91 -5.17
CA LYS A 146 -30.81 -21.25 -4.40
C LYS A 146 -30.36 -20.88 -3.00
N HIS A 147 -29.68 -21.77 -2.30
CA HIS A 147 -29.16 -21.51 -0.95
C HIS A 147 -28.19 -20.34 -0.94
N VAL A 148 -27.21 -20.33 -1.85
CA VAL A 148 -26.27 -19.22 -2.04
C VAL A 148 -27.05 -17.94 -2.34
N ALA A 149 -27.97 -17.96 -3.31
CA ALA A 149 -28.77 -16.79 -3.67
C ALA A 149 -29.51 -16.18 -2.48
N THR A 150 -30.13 -17.02 -1.64
CA THR A 150 -30.80 -16.58 -0.41
C THR A 150 -29.81 -15.98 0.59
N LYS A 151 -28.65 -16.61 0.81
CA LYS A 151 -27.65 -16.10 1.76
C LYS A 151 -27.05 -14.77 1.34
N ILE A 152 -26.75 -14.59 0.06
CA ILE A 152 -26.28 -13.31 -0.46
C ILE A 152 -27.38 -12.24 -0.36
N GLN A 153 -28.64 -12.60 -0.60
CA GLN A 153 -29.77 -11.68 -0.41
C GLN A 153 -29.95 -11.25 1.06
N GLU A 154 -29.54 -12.09 2.01
CA GLU A 154 -29.50 -11.80 3.45
C GLU A 154 -28.23 -11.02 3.88
N ASN A 155 -27.38 -10.60 2.94
CA ASN A 155 -26.06 -9.99 3.17
C ASN A 155 -25.08 -10.89 3.95
N ILE A 156 -25.23 -12.21 3.82
CA ILE A 156 -24.31 -13.19 4.43
C ILE A 156 -23.30 -13.61 3.37
N THR A 157 -22.06 -13.15 3.49
CA THR A 157 -20.97 -13.46 2.55
C THR A 157 -20.28 -14.79 2.84
N GLU A 158 -20.23 -15.20 4.11
CA GLU A 158 -19.76 -16.52 4.54
C GLU A 158 -20.90 -17.55 4.49
N VAL A 159 -21.07 -18.18 3.33
CA VAL A 159 -22.15 -19.15 3.11
C VAL A 159 -21.79 -20.50 3.73
N ALA A 160 -22.42 -20.85 4.85
CA ALA A 160 -22.29 -22.17 5.46
C ALA A 160 -22.90 -23.28 4.58
N CYS A 161 -22.35 -24.49 4.69
CA CYS A 161 -22.89 -25.70 4.10
C CYS A 161 -24.35 -25.93 4.59
N PRO A 162 -25.29 -26.29 3.70
CA PRO A 162 -26.68 -26.59 4.09
C PRO A 162 -26.85 -27.83 4.97
N GLY A 163 -25.81 -28.65 5.13
CA GLY A 163 -25.85 -29.89 5.91
C GLY A 163 -26.12 -29.62 7.40
N LEU A 164 -26.90 -30.51 8.03
CA LEU A 164 -27.22 -30.41 9.45
C LEU A 164 -25.93 -30.44 10.29
N ASP A 165 -25.80 -29.49 11.22
CA ASP A 165 -24.63 -29.31 12.10
C ASP A 165 -23.27 -29.16 11.37
N CYS A 166 -23.28 -28.83 10.07
CA CYS A 166 -22.08 -28.60 9.30
C CYS A 166 -21.57 -27.16 9.46
N LYS A 167 -20.32 -27.01 9.93
CA LYS A 167 -19.66 -25.70 10.08
C LYS A 167 -18.77 -25.32 8.90
N ASN A 168 -18.70 -26.17 7.88
CA ASN A 168 -17.86 -25.90 6.72
C ASN A 168 -18.50 -24.83 5.82
N VAL A 169 -17.67 -23.93 5.32
CA VAL A 169 -18.09 -22.88 4.37
C VAL A 169 -18.05 -23.42 2.95
N VAL A 170 -19.04 -23.03 2.16
CA VAL A 170 -19.11 -23.24 0.72
C VAL A 170 -18.27 -22.17 0.04
N GLY A 171 -17.17 -22.57 -0.60
CA GLY A 171 -16.29 -21.64 -1.29
C GLY A 171 -16.88 -21.17 -2.62
N LEU A 172 -16.72 -19.88 -2.94
CA LEU A 172 -17.14 -19.28 -4.21
C LEU A 172 -16.59 -20.05 -5.41
N ASP A 173 -15.32 -20.45 -5.37
CA ASP A 173 -14.67 -21.20 -6.46
C ASP A 173 -15.35 -22.54 -6.77
N ALA A 174 -15.82 -23.24 -5.74
CA ALA A 174 -16.53 -24.51 -5.92
C ALA A 174 -17.91 -24.29 -6.56
N CYS A 175 -18.56 -23.16 -6.26
CA CYS A 175 -19.87 -22.80 -6.80
C CYS A 175 -19.81 -22.17 -8.18
N ARG A 176 -18.66 -21.59 -8.57
CA ARG A 176 -18.48 -20.85 -9.83
C ARG A 176 -19.03 -21.53 -11.09
N PRO A 177 -18.90 -22.86 -11.29
CA PRO A 177 -19.46 -23.54 -12.46
C PRO A 177 -21.00 -23.59 -12.49
N TRP A 178 -21.66 -23.42 -11.33
CA TRP A 178 -23.09 -23.66 -11.14
C TRP A 178 -23.92 -22.38 -10.98
N LEU A 179 -23.28 -21.28 -10.57
CA LEU A 179 -23.96 -20.04 -10.29
C LEU A 179 -24.14 -19.19 -11.55
N PRO A 180 -25.32 -18.57 -11.74
CA PRO A 180 -25.51 -17.53 -12.75
C PRO A 180 -24.53 -16.38 -12.54
N LYS A 181 -24.07 -15.76 -13.63
CA LYS A 181 -23.12 -14.64 -13.59
C LYS A 181 -23.57 -13.51 -12.66
N ASP A 182 -24.83 -13.08 -12.76
CA ASP A 182 -25.37 -12.01 -11.91
C ASP A 182 -25.37 -12.34 -10.40
N LEU A 183 -25.38 -13.63 -10.04
CA LEU A 183 -25.26 -14.06 -8.65
C LEU A 183 -23.79 -14.10 -8.20
N LEU A 184 -22.88 -14.53 -9.08
CA LEU A 184 -21.44 -14.46 -8.83
C LEU A 184 -21.00 -13.01 -8.62
N ASP A 185 -21.36 -12.11 -9.53
CA ASP A 185 -20.99 -10.70 -9.47
C ASP A 185 -21.50 -10.05 -8.15
N ARG A 186 -22.71 -10.42 -7.70
CA ARG A 186 -23.23 -9.95 -6.40
C ARG A 186 -22.49 -10.53 -5.21
N TRP A 187 -22.12 -11.81 -5.24
CA TRP A 187 -21.34 -12.42 -4.16
C TRP A 187 -19.94 -11.83 -4.10
N ASP A 188 -19.26 -11.67 -5.24
CA ASP A 188 -17.97 -11.01 -5.35
C ASP A 188 -18.02 -9.57 -4.82
N GLN A 189 -19.02 -8.79 -5.22
CA GLN A 189 -19.21 -7.43 -4.71
C GLN A 189 -19.41 -7.41 -3.18
N ALA A 190 -20.23 -8.31 -2.64
CA ALA A 190 -20.47 -8.40 -1.21
C ALA A 190 -19.20 -8.82 -0.44
N LEU A 191 -18.39 -9.73 -0.99
CA LEU A 191 -17.09 -10.12 -0.42
C LEU A 191 -16.11 -8.93 -0.41
N CYS A 192 -16.02 -8.19 -1.52
CA CYS A 192 -15.24 -6.97 -1.60
C CYS A 192 -15.69 -5.95 -0.55
N GLU A 193 -16.98 -5.66 -0.46
CA GLU A 193 -17.53 -4.73 0.53
C GLU A 193 -17.25 -5.16 1.98
N ALA A 194 -17.42 -6.44 2.29
CA ALA A 194 -17.09 -6.98 3.60
C ALA A 194 -15.61 -6.81 3.94
N MET A 195 -14.72 -7.03 2.96
CA MET A 195 -13.28 -6.77 3.10
C MET A 195 -13.00 -5.28 3.36
N PHE A 196 -13.59 -4.37 2.59
CA PHE A 196 -13.44 -2.92 2.79
C PHE A 196 -13.99 -2.41 4.14
N LEU A 197 -15.00 -3.07 4.70
CA LEU A 197 -15.53 -2.76 6.04
C LEU A 197 -14.64 -3.28 7.16
N ALA A 198 -13.98 -4.42 6.95
CA ALA A 198 -13.08 -5.02 7.91
C ALA A 198 -11.71 -4.33 7.98
N THR A 199 -11.26 -3.70 6.88
CA THR A 199 -9.97 -3.01 6.83
C THR A 199 -10.03 -1.65 7.50
N PRO A 200 -9.07 -1.30 8.40
CA PRO A 200 -8.99 0.02 8.99
C PRO A 200 -8.78 1.09 7.89
N LYS A 201 -9.61 2.12 7.94
CA LYS A 201 -9.57 3.25 7.01
C LYS A 201 -8.75 4.37 7.61
N PHE A 202 -7.71 4.80 6.90
CA PHE A 202 -6.90 5.94 7.25
C PHE A 202 -7.24 7.13 6.36
N TYR A 203 -6.99 8.32 6.86
CA TYR A 203 -7.07 9.53 6.05
C TYR A 203 -5.70 10.20 6.02
N CYS A 204 -5.34 10.70 4.84
CA CYS A 204 -4.16 11.51 4.67
C CYS A 204 -4.23 12.72 5.64
N PRO A 205 -3.24 12.92 6.52
CA PRO A 205 -3.31 13.95 7.56
C PRO A 205 -3.16 15.38 7.03
N PHE A 206 -2.82 15.51 5.75
CA PHE A 206 -2.69 16.80 5.10
C PHE A 206 -4.06 17.30 4.65
N LYS A 207 -4.53 18.41 5.24
CA LYS A 207 -5.89 18.95 5.04
C LYS A 207 -6.24 19.22 3.58
N ASP A 208 -5.25 19.63 2.79
CA ASP A 208 -5.37 19.90 1.35
C ASP A 208 -5.44 18.61 0.49
N CYS A 209 -5.19 17.44 1.07
CA CYS A 209 -5.34 16.15 0.41
C CYS A 209 -6.49 15.33 0.99
N SER A 210 -6.45 15.01 2.29
CA SER A 210 -7.48 14.24 3.02
C SER A 210 -7.95 12.94 2.33
N ALA A 211 -7.14 12.38 1.43
CA ALA A 211 -7.48 11.17 0.71
C ALA A 211 -7.64 9.97 1.65
N MET A 212 -8.61 9.10 1.37
CA MET A 212 -8.82 7.85 2.10
C MET A 212 -7.77 6.83 1.65
N LEU A 213 -7.13 6.20 2.63
CA LEU A 213 -6.08 5.20 2.46
C LEU A 213 -6.49 3.90 3.14
N LEU A 214 -6.22 2.78 2.48
CA LEU A 214 -6.28 1.46 3.08
C LEU A 214 -4.84 1.04 3.29
N ILE A 215 -4.43 0.91 4.54
CA ILE A 215 -3.06 0.55 4.90
C ILE A 215 -3.16 -0.78 5.62
N GLU A 216 -2.54 -1.80 5.03
CA GLU A 216 -2.20 -3.02 5.74
C GLU A 216 -1.03 -2.67 6.65
N ILE A 217 -1.33 -2.33 7.91
CA ILE A 217 -0.28 -2.03 8.89
C ILE A 217 0.31 -3.36 9.32
N GLU A 218 1.45 -3.73 8.73
CA GLU A 218 2.39 -4.61 9.41
C GLU A 218 2.88 -3.89 10.67
N GLU A 219 2.99 -4.61 11.80
CA GLU A 219 3.11 -4.03 13.15
C GLU A 219 4.28 -3.03 13.33
N ASP A 220 5.26 -3.03 12.43
CA ASP A 220 6.47 -2.20 12.50
C ASP A 220 6.51 -1.00 11.53
N ILE A 221 5.54 -0.85 10.61
CA ILE A 221 5.59 0.24 9.62
C ILE A 221 5.04 1.54 10.19
N ARG A 222 5.95 2.47 10.52
CA ARG A 222 5.61 3.81 11.00
C ARG A 222 5.62 4.87 9.92
N GLU A 223 6.53 4.78 8.96
CA GLU A 223 6.69 5.73 7.87
C GLU A 223 5.88 5.26 6.66
N ALA A 224 4.98 6.10 6.17
CA ALA A 224 4.16 5.81 4.99
C ALA A 224 4.08 7.03 4.07
N GLU A 225 4.00 6.79 2.76
CA GLU A 225 3.81 7.83 1.75
C GLU A 225 2.36 7.86 1.29
N CYS A 226 1.74 9.05 1.20
CA CYS A 226 0.42 9.16 0.61
C CYS A 226 0.52 9.02 -0.93
N PRO A 227 -0.17 8.06 -1.58
CA PRO A 227 -0.10 7.87 -3.03
C PRO A 227 -0.76 9.00 -3.84
N PHE A 228 -1.53 9.87 -3.19
CA PHE A 228 -2.23 10.98 -3.85
C PHE A 228 -1.45 12.29 -3.80
N CYS A 229 -0.71 12.55 -2.73
CA CYS A 229 0.04 13.80 -2.57
C CYS A 229 1.55 13.61 -2.33
N HIS A 230 2.02 12.36 -2.32
CA HIS A 230 3.43 11.97 -2.17
C HIS A 230 4.13 12.52 -0.93
N ARG A 231 3.35 12.86 0.10
CA ARG A 231 3.88 13.35 1.36
C ARG A 231 3.93 12.22 2.38
N LEU A 232 5.06 12.16 3.07
CA LEU A 232 5.29 11.21 4.15
C LEU A 232 4.48 11.58 5.39
N PHE A 233 3.92 10.57 6.03
CA PHE A 233 3.18 10.65 7.27
C PHE A 233 3.51 9.47 8.19
N CYS A 234 3.18 9.63 9.48
CA CYS A 234 3.30 8.53 10.43
C CYS A 234 1.99 7.73 10.45
N ALA A 235 2.01 6.46 10.05
CA ALA A 235 0.84 5.59 10.03
C ALA A 235 0.28 5.30 11.44
N ARG A 236 1.15 5.31 12.46
CA ARG A 236 0.76 5.07 13.87
C ARG A 236 0.17 6.31 14.54
N CYS A 237 0.69 7.50 14.22
CA CYS A 237 0.23 8.75 14.84
C CYS A 237 -0.82 9.50 14.01
N GLU A 238 -0.97 9.15 12.73
CA GLU A 238 -1.85 9.85 11.77
C GLU A 238 -1.54 11.35 11.65
N VAL A 239 -0.25 11.69 11.57
CA VAL A 239 0.26 13.07 11.47
C VAL A 239 1.36 13.16 10.41
N PRO A 240 1.73 14.36 9.92
CA PRO A 240 2.90 14.52 9.06
C PRO A 240 4.14 13.84 9.64
N TRP A 241 4.96 13.27 8.76
CA TRP A 241 6.13 12.48 9.17
C TRP A 241 7.08 13.29 10.06
N HIS A 242 7.51 12.66 11.14
CA HIS A 242 8.36 13.27 12.16
C HIS A 242 9.70 12.51 12.25
N PRO A 243 10.65 12.80 11.33
CA PRO A 243 11.93 12.10 11.29
C PRO A 243 12.72 12.34 12.57
N GLY A 244 13.50 11.34 12.97
CA GLY A 244 14.36 11.46 14.13
C GLY A 244 13.64 11.53 15.47
N VAL A 245 12.33 11.36 15.54
CA VAL A 245 11.56 11.43 16.78
C VAL A 245 10.61 10.25 16.88
N GLU A 246 10.68 9.53 18.00
CA GLU A 246 9.75 8.44 18.30
C GLU A 246 8.33 8.98 18.54
N CYS A 247 7.30 8.18 18.23
CA CYS A 247 5.90 8.60 18.36
C CYS A 247 5.58 9.16 19.75
N GLU A 248 6.08 8.49 20.80
CA GLU A 248 5.87 8.88 22.19
C GLU A 248 6.60 10.19 22.55
N GLU A 249 7.77 10.44 21.95
CA GLU A 249 8.49 11.71 22.12
C GLU A 249 7.75 12.82 21.37
N PHE A 250 7.32 12.57 20.13
CA PHE A 250 6.62 13.53 19.29
C PHE A 250 5.33 14.03 19.94
N GLN A 251 4.54 13.13 20.54
CA GLN A 251 3.30 13.50 21.24
C GLN A 251 3.53 14.48 22.40
N ARG A 252 4.67 14.38 23.10
CA ARG A 252 5.03 15.25 24.23
C ARG A 252 5.60 16.60 23.81
N LEU A 253 5.88 16.82 22.52
CA LEU A 253 6.40 18.09 22.03
C LEU A 253 5.33 19.17 22.05
N ASN A 254 5.76 20.39 22.33
CA ASN A 254 4.95 21.59 22.17
C ASN A 254 4.69 21.85 20.68
N GLU A 255 3.61 22.55 20.33
CA GLU A 255 3.25 22.82 18.93
C GLU A 255 4.39 23.46 18.13
N ASN A 256 5.11 24.42 18.73
CA ASN A 256 6.23 25.08 18.08
C ASN A 256 7.36 24.11 17.72
N GLU A 257 7.62 23.09 18.56
CA GLU A 257 8.67 22.09 18.31
C GLU A 257 8.25 20.99 17.33
N LYS A 258 6.98 20.96 16.91
CA LYS A 258 6.43 20.01 15.92
C LYS A 258 6.51 20.54 14.49
N GLU A 259 6.97 21.77 14.29
CA GLU A 259 7.17 22.31 12.95
C GLU A 259 8.20 21.50 12.17
N ARG A 260 7.97 21.35 10.86
CA ARG A 260 8.82 20.53 9.99
C ARG A 260 10.29 20.96 10.06
N GLN A 261 10.58 22.27 10.08
CA GLN A 261 11.95 22.76 10.14
C GLN A 261 12.63 22.35 11.46
N ASP A 262 11.92 22.43 12.59
CA ASP A 262 12.45 22.06 13.90
C ASP A 262 12.74 20.57 14.01
N LEU A 263 11.88 19.71 13.44
CA LEU A 263 12.10 18.27 13.38
C LEU A 263 13.31 17.90 12.53
N ILE A 264 13.51 18.55 11.38
CA ILE A 264 14.69 18.36 10.52
C ILE A 264 15.97 18.77 11.26
N VAL A 265 15.95 19.93 11.94
CA VAL A 265 17.11 20.39 12.74
C VAL A 265 17.40 19.42 13.89
N ARG A 266 16.37 18.87 14.52
CA ARG A 266 16.52 17.88 15.57
C ARG A 266 17.13 16.58 15.05
N GLU A 267 16.70 16.11 13.89
CA GLU A 267 17.28 14.91 13.30
C GLU A 267 18.75 15.12 12.94
N LEU A 268 19.07 16.22 12.26
CA LEU A 268 20.45 16.59 11.96
C LEU A 268 21.29 16.70 13.25
N ALA A 269 20.72 17.26 14.32
CA ALA A 269 21.40 17.34 15.61
C ALA A 269 21.65 15.95 16.23
N LYS A 270 20.77 14.98 16.04
CA LYS A 270 20.99 13.58 16.47
C LYS A 270 22.13 12.96 15.68
N GLU A 271 22.10 13.07 14.34
CA GLU A 271 23.15 12.57 13.46
C GLU A 271 24.53 13.17 13.77
N LYS A 272 24.59 14.49 13.95
CA LYS A 272 25.83 15.24 14.25
C LYS A 272 26.20 15.23 15.73
N LYS A 273 25.41 14.58 16.60
CA LYS A 273 25.58 14.57 18.06
C LYS A 273 25.70 15.98 18.67
N TRP A 274 24.94 16.92 18.13
CA TRP A 274 24.83 18.28 18.67
C TRP A 274 24.10 18.27 20.01
N LYS A 275 24.50 19.15 20.93
CA LYS A 275 23.90 19.24 22.27
C LYS A 275 23.11 20.53 22.42
N ARG A 276 21.96 20.49 23.10
CA ARG A 276 21.19 21.69 23.43
C ARG A 276 21.80 22.39 24.64
N CYS A 277 21.91 23.71 24.60
CA CYS A 277 22.30 24.51 25.75
C CYS A 277 21.28 24.34 26.90
N PRO A 278 21.69 24.09 28.15
CA PRO A 278 20.75 23.90 29.26
C PRO A 278 19.89 25.13 29.56
N ASN A 279 20.44 26.32 29.32
CA ASN A 279 19.77 27.59 29.58
C ASN A 279 18.82 28.00 28.44
N CYS A 280 19.34 28.19 27.23
CA CYS A 280 18.55 28.73 26.10
C CYS A 280 18.00 27.67 25.13
N LYS A 281 18.34 26.39 25.32
CA LYS A 281 17.89 25.25 24.49
C LYS A 281 18.31 25.25 23.02
N PHE A 282 19.04 26.25 22.54
CA PHE A 282 19.63 26.19 21.19
C PHE A 282 20.65 25.05 21.06
N TYR A 283 20.67 24.41 19.89
CA TYR A 283 21.69 23.43 19.53
C TYR A 283 23.06 24.11 19.42
N VAL A 284 24.08 23.44 19.96
CA VAL A 284 25.47 23.86 19.93
C VAL A 284 26.25 22.72 19.29
N GLU A 285 26.99 23.07 18.24
CA GLU A 285 27.97 22.21 17.60
C GLU A 285 29.32 22.34 18.33
N LYS A 286 30.04 21.22 18.46
CA LYS A 286 31.38 21.18 19.03
C LYS A 286 32.40 20.82 17.96
N ASP A 287 33.24 21.77 17.60
CA ASP A 287 34.34 21.59 16.66
C ASP A 287 35.66 21.25 17.38
N GLY A 288 35.74 20.05 17.96
CA GLY A 288 36.94 19.58 18.66
C GLY A 288 37.17 20.20 20.06
N GLY A 289 38.35 19.98 20.65
CA GLY A 289 38.76 20.58 21.93
C GLY A 289 38.09 20.04 23.22
N CYS A 290 38.14 20.85 24.28
CA CYS A 290 37.67 20.54 25.64
C CYS A 290 36.14 20.37 25.71
N LEU A 291 35.64 19.73 26.79
CA LEU A 291 34.20 19.61 27.07
C LEU A 291 33.57 20.88 27.64
N HIS A 292 34.37 21.88 28.02
CA HIS A 292 33.85 23.17 28.46
C HIS A 292 33.38 23.99 27.26
N ILE A 293 32.09 24.31 27.22
CA ILE A 293 31.46 25.08 26.14
C ILE A 293 30.78 26.33 26.70
N THR A 294 31.07 27.48 26.09
CA THR A 294 30.37 28.73 26.34
C THR A 294 29.34 28.96 25.23
N CYS A 295 28.05 28.94 25.57
CA CYS A 295 26.98 29.19 24.62
C CYS A 295 26.94 30.67 24.16
N ARG A 296 26.27 30.96 23.03
CA ARG A 296 25.96 32.33 22.59
C ARG A 296 25.18 33.13 23.64
N CYS A 297 24.36 32.47 24.46
CA CYS A 297 23.67 33.08 25.60
C CYS A 297 24.57 33.32 26.83
N LYS A 298 25.89 33.08 26.70
CA LYS A 298 26.92 33.18 27.74
C LYS A 298 26.85 32.12 28.85
N TYR A 299 25.92 31.18 28.77
CA TYR A 299 25.89 30.04 29.69
C TYR A 299 27.03 29.06 29.40
N GLU A 300 27.79 28.71 30.45
CA GLU A 300 28.91 27.78 30.40
C GLU A 300 28.46 26.41 30.91
N PHE A 301 28.68 25.37 30.10
CA PHE A 301 28.23 24.02 30.41
C PHE A 301 29.18 22.96 29.87
N CYS A 302 29.09 21.75 30.41
CA CYS A 302 29.82 20.59 29.94
C CYS A 302 29.10 19.94 28.76
N TYR A 303 29.78 19.79 27.62
CA TYR A 303 29.21 19.14 26.43
C TYR A 303 28.96 17.64 26.60
N GLY A 304 29.67 17.00 27.53
CA GLY A 304 29.51 15.57 27.84
C GLY A 304 28.20 15.29 28.57
N CYS A 305 27.98 15.94 29.72
CA CYS A 305 26.84 15.67 30.59
C CYS A 305 25.70 16.71 30.51
N GLY A 306 25.94 17.88 29.94
CA GLY A 306 24.94 18.95 29.86
C GLY A 306 24.75 19.76 31.15
N GLU A 307 25.57 19.55 32.19
CA GLU A 307 25.49 20.30 33.44
C GLU A 307 26.26 21.62 33.40
N GLN A 308 25.91 22.54 34.31
CA GLN A 308 26.62 23.82 34.46
C GLN A 308 28.12 23.62 34.69
N TRP A 309 28.95 24.39 33.99
CA TRP A 309 30.38 24.39 34.23
C TRP A 309 30.70 25.13 35.53
N THR A 310 31.42 24.47 36.44
CA THR A 310 31.87 25.03 37.73
C THR A 310 33.33 24.68 37.96
N ALA A 311 34.00 25.37 38.89
CA ALA A 311 35.42 25.15 39.17
C ALA A 311 35.78 23.71 39.59
N THR A 312 34.80 22.96 40.10
CA THR A 312 34.94 21.55 40.51
C THR A 312 34.46 20.57 39.45
N HIS A 313 34.05 21.04 38.27
CA HIS A 313 33.58 20.17 37.19
C HIS A 313 34.77 19.48 36.51
N GLY A 314 34.91 18.17 36.69
CA GLY A 314 36.01 17.38 36.12
C GLY A 314 35.63 15.91 35.93
N GLY A 315 36.42 15.17 35.14
CA GLY A 315 36.25 13.72 34.94
C GLY A 315 35.12 13.30 33.99
N CYS A 316 34.44 14.22 33.32
CA CYS A 316 33.45 13.85 32.31
C CYS A 316 34.11 13.27 31.05
N GLN A 317 33.56 12.17 30.55
CA GLN A 317 33.88 11.60 29.25
C GLN A 317 32.64 11.69 28.35
N THR A 318 32.84 11.89 27.05
CA THR A 318 31.75 11.82 26.07
C THR A 318 31.35 10.37 25.87
N ASN A 319 30.07 10.07 26.07
CA ASN A 319 29.45 8.81 25.69
C ASN A 319 29.09 8.81 24.19
#